data_AF-A0A524AUI3-F1
#
_entry.id   AF-A0A524AUI3-F1
#
_cell.length_a   1.000
_cell.length_b   1.000
_cell.length_c   1.000
_cell.angle_alpha   90.00
_cell.angle_beta   90.00
_cell.angle_gamma   90.00
#
_symmetry.space_group_name_H-M   'P 1'
#
loop_
_entity.id
_entity.type
_entity.pdbx_description
1 polymer ?
#
loop_
_entity_poly.entity_id
_entity_poly.type
_entity_poly.pdbx_seq_one_letter_code
_entity_poly.pdbx_strand_id
1 'polypeptide(L)'
;MPETSYQATLKLGIVLLHQRDPSAGETFADAIARCRARLDKTTGLYKARYALAAALVGQAVCDPRWAEESERAGLLAPALENCAAPGVVRDALRDLEMIRAAGVEGLEPAFELLKNARP
;
A
#
# COMPACT_ATOMS: atom_id res chain seq x y z
N MET A 1 -8.25 5.65 -21.85
CA MET A 1 -8.80 5.50 -20.48
C MET A 1 -7.67 5.17 -19.51
N PRO A 2 -6.97 6.13 -18.89
CA PRO A 2 -5.81 5.85 -18.04
C PRO A 2 -6.06 5.92 -16.53
N GLU A 3 -7.11 6.61 -16.08
CA GLU A 3 -7.29 6.93 -14.64
C GLU A 3 -7.75 5.75 -13.78
N THR A 4 -8.38 4.74 -14.37
CA THR A 4 -8.85 3.53 -13.68
C THR A 4 -7.81 2.41 -13.64
N SER A 5 -6.71 2.52 -14.38
CA SER A 5 -5.78 1.40 -14.57
C SER A 5 -5.01 1.03 -13.30
N TYR A 6 -4.46 2.00 -12.56
CA TYR A 6 -3.66 1.69 -11.37
C TYR A 6 -4.51 1.21 -10.18
N GLN A 7 -5.74 1.73 -10.03
CA GLN A 7 -6.65 1.28 -8.98
C GLN A 7 -7.17 -0.14 -9.23
N ALA A 8 -7.41 -0.49 -10.50
CA ALA A 8 -7.78 -1.85 -10.87
C ALA A 8 -6.63 -2.83 -10.60
N THR A 9 -5.39 -2.48 -10.98
CA THR A 9 -4.21 -3.31 -10.71
C THR A 9 -3.98 -3.48 -9.20
N LEU A 10 -4.11 -2.41 -8.40
CA LEU A 10 -4.02 -2.50 -6.93
C LEU A 10 -5.04 -3.49 -6.36
N LYS A 11 -6.32 -3.36 -6.75
CA LYS A 11 -7.38 -4.27 -6.27
C LYS A 11 -7.12 -5.71 -6.69
N LEU A 12 -6.62 -5.93 -7.89
CA LEU A 12 -6.23 -7.27 -8.35
C LEU A 12 -5.11 -7.84 -7.47
N GLY A 13 -4.07 -7.05 -7.15
CA GLY A 13 -3.00 -7.48 -6.24
C GLY A 13 -3.52 -7.90 -4.87
N ILE A 14 -4.48 -7.16 -4.30
CA ILE A 14 -5.13 -7.51 -3.03
C ILE A 14 -5.89 -8.84 -3.12
N VAL A 15 -6.64 -9.05 -4.20
CA VAL A 15 -7.38 -10.31 -4.43
C VAL A 15 -6.41 -11.49 -4.56
N LEU A 16 -5.34 -11.33 -5.35
CA LEU A 16 -4.32 -12.36 -5.54
C LEU A 16 -3.60 -12.69 -4.23
N LEU A 17 -3.27 -11.67 -3.43
CA LEU A 17 -2.67 -11.85 -2.11
C LEU A 17 -3.59 -12.68 -1.20
N HIS A 18 -4.89 -12.38 -1.18
CA HIS A 18 -5.86 -13.15 -0.38
C HIS A 18 -5.99 -14.60 -0.84
N GLN A 19 -5.83 -14.84 -2.15
CA GLN A 19 -5.82 -16.18 -2.74
C GLN A 19 -4.47 -16.91 -2.57
N ARG A 20 -3.46 -16.26 -1.96
CA ARG A 20 -2.07 -16.74 -1.87
C ARG A 20 -1.46 -17.04 -3.24
N ASP A 21 -1.88 -16.31 -4.26
CA ASP A 21 -1.35 -16.45 -5.60
C ASP A 21 0.05 -15.77 -5.68
N PRO A 22 1.08 -16.47 -6.17
CA PRO A 22 2.44 -15.94 -6.23
C PRO A 22 2.57 -14.69 -7.14
N SER A 23 1.63 -14.47 -8.07
CA SER A 23 1.60 -13.29 -8.93
C SER A 23 1.18 -11.99 -8.22
N ALA A 24 0.78 -12.06 -6.94
CA ALA A 24 0.42 -10.87 -6.16
C ALA A 24 1.54 -9.84 -6.12
N GLY A 25 2.80 -10.29 -5.92
CA GLY A 25 3.97 -9.40 -5.88
C GLY A 25 4.21 -8.68 -7.21
N GLU A 26 4.14 -9.39 -8.34
CA GLU A 26 4.29 -8.77 -9.65
C GLU A 26 3.16 -7.76 -9.94
N THR A 27 1.94 -8.07 -9.49
CA THR A 27 0.78 -7.20 -9.64
C THR A 27 0.93 -5.92 -8.82
N PHE A 28 1.44 -6.00 -7.59
CA PHE A 28 1.75 -4.81 -6.80
C PHE A 28 2.88 -3.98 -7.41
N ALA A 29 3.92 -4.61 -7.97
CA ALA A 29 4.98 -3.91 -8.69
C ALA A 29 4.45 -3.13 -9.92
N ASP A 30 3.53 -3.71 -10.70
CA ASP A 30 2.86 -3.01 -11.81
C ASP A 30 2.00 -1.84 -11.30
N ALA A 31 1.25 -2.03 -10.20
CA ALA A 31 0.49 -0.94 -9.59
C ALA A 31 1.39 0.22 -9.13
N ILE A 32 2.55 -0.07 -8.52
CA ILE A 32 3.55 0.93 -8.11
C ILE A 32 4.05 1.71 -9.33
N ALA A 33 4.45 1.02 -10.39
CA ALA A 33 4.98 1.64 -11.61
C ALA A 33 3.95 2.60 -12.23
N ARG A 34 2.68 2.17 -12.32
CA ARG A 34 1.59 3.00 -12.86
C ARG A 34 1.29 4.21 -11.97
N CYS A 35 1.32 4.05 -10.64
CA CYS A 35 1.11 5.16 -9.72
C CYS A 35 2.23 6.20 -9.82
N ARG A 36 3.50 5.77 -9.85
CA ARG A 36 4.66 6.66 -10.03
C ARG A 36 4.57 7.42 -11.35
N ALA A 37 4.35 6.73 -12.47
CA ALA A 37 4.20 7.36 -13.78
C ALA A 37 3.04 8.37 -13.85
N ARG A 38 2.01 8.20 -13.01
CA ARG A 38 0.89 9.15 -12.90
C ARG A 38 1.25 10.35 -12.03
N LEU A 39 1.96 10.13 -10.92
CA LEU A 39 2.42 11.20 -10.02
C LEU A 39 3.49 12.08 -10.64
N ASP A 40 4.36 11.53 -11.49
CA ASP A 40 5.33 12.31 -12.27
C ASP A 40 4.64 13.32 -13.21
N LYS A 41 3.46 12.95 -13.73
CA LYS A 41 2.65 13.80 -14.62
C LYS A 41 1.74 14.76 -13.87
N THR A 42 1.35 14.43 -12.65
CA THR A 42 0.42 15.22 -11.85
C THR A 42 0.69 14.98 -10.36
N THR A 43 1.63 15.75 -9.83
CA THR A 43 2.15 15.63 -8.46
C THR A 43 1.11 15.87 -7.37
N GLY A 44 -0.09 16.36 -7.69
CA GLY A 44 -1.18 16.61 -6.72
C GLY A 44 -2.21 15.49 -6.57
N LEU A 45 -2.11 14.38 -7.31
CA LEU A 45 -3.16 13.37 -7.34
C LEU A 45 -3.15 12.49 -6.08
N TYR A 46 -3.90 12.92 -5.08
CA TYR A 46 -4.15 12.22 -3.82
C TYR A 46 -4.43 10.71 -4.01
N LYS A 47 -5.37 10.35 -4.91
CA LYS A 47 -5.75 8.96 -5.17
C LYS A 47 -4.58 8.10 -5.68
N ALA A 48 -3.65 8.70 -6.42
CA ALA A 48 -2.47 8.01 -6.93
C ALA A 48 -1.39 7.82 -5.85
N ARG A 49 -1.22 8.80 -4.94
CA ARG A 49 -0.35 8.63 -3.76
C ARG A 49 -0.86 7.56 -2.81
N TYR A 50 -2.17 7.56 -2.58
CA TYR A 50 -2.82 6.55 -1.77
C TYR A 50 -2.64 5.14 -2.36
N ALA A 51 -2.96 4.98 -3.65
CA ALA A 51 -2.79 3.71 -4.33
C ALA A 51 -1.32 3.26 -4.37
N LEU A 52 -0.37 4.21 -4.48
CA LEU A 52 1.05 3.93 -4.37
C LEU A 52 1.43 3.39 -2.98
N ALA A 53 0.98 4.04 -1.90
CA ALA A 53 1.24 3.57 -0.55
C ALA A 53 0.66 2.16 -0.30
N ALA A 54 -0.59 1.93 -0.71
CA ALA A 54 -1.23 0.62 -0.58
C ALA A 54 -0.50 -0.46 -1.39
N ALA A 55 -0.04 -0.14 -2.61
CA ALA A 55 0.72 -1.08 -3.43
C ALA A 55 2.12 -1.37 -2.84
N LEU A 56 2.77 -0.38 -2.23
CA LEU A 56 4.04 -0.56 -1.52
C LEU A 56 3.90 -1.46 -0.30
N VAL A 57 2.80 -1.35 0.46
CA VAL A 57 2.49 -2.30 1.55
C VAL A 57 2.26 -3.70 0.98
N GLY A 58 1.46 -3.84 -0.09
CA GLY A 58 1.24 -5.13 -0.74
C GLY A 58 2.54 -5.80 -1.21
N GLN A 59 3.44 -5.00 -1.79
CA GLN A 59 4.78 -5.45 -2.19
C GLN A 59 5.61 -5.90 -1.00
N ALA A 60 5.60 -5.14 0.10
CA ALA A 60 6.33 -5.48 1.32
C ALA A 60 5.87 -6.81 1.92
N VAL A 61 4.56 -7.09 1.93
CA VAL A 61 4.00 -8.36 2.41
C VAL A 61 4.39 -9.54 1.52
N CYS A 62 4.59 -9.30 0.22
CA CYS A 62 5.07 -10.33 -0.71
C CYS A 62 6.58 -10.58 -0.62
N ASP A 63 7.35 -9.73 0.08
CA ASP A 63 8.79 -9.92 0.27
C ASP A 63 9.03 -11.10 1.24
N PRO A 64 9.90 -12.07 0.91
CA PRO A 64 10.20 -13.19 1.82
C PRO A 64 10.69 -12.76 3.20
N ARG A 65 11.33 -11.58 3.30
CA ARG A 65 11.79 -11.01 4.57
C ARG A 65 10.64 -10.54 5.47
N TRP A 66 9.42 -10.48 4.98
CA TRP A 66 8.24 -10.14 5.77
C TRP A 66 8.01 -11.08 6.97
N ALA A 67 8.49 -12.33 6.86
CA ALA A 67 8.46 -13.29 7.95
C ALA A 67 9.24 -12.79 9.19
N GLU A 68 10.29 -12.01 8.98
CA GLU A 68 11.14 -11.46 10.04
C GLU A 68 10.56 -10.14 10.55
N GLU A 69 10.08 -10.14 11.80
CA GLU A 69 9.42 -8.97 12.40
C GLU A 69 10.31 -7.72 12.41
N SER A 70 11.61 -7.88 12.64
CA SER A 70 12.59 -6.79 12.62
C SER A 70 12.74 -6.12 11.25
N GLU A 71 12.45 -6.82 10.15
CA GLU A 71 12.58 -6.31 8.79
C GLU A 71 11.33 -5.54 8.34
N ARG A 72 10.17 -5.80 8.96
CA ARG A 72 8.87 -5.21 8.55
C ARG A 72 8.89 -3.69 8.55
N ALA A 73 9.53 -3.08 9.54
CA ALA A 73 9.64 -1.62 9.62
C ALA A 73 10.40 -1.04 8.43
N GLY A 74 11.50 -1.66 8.01
CA GLY A 74 12.29 -1.24 6.85
C GLY A 74 11.52 -1.44 5.54
N LEU A 75 10.77 -2.53 5.43
CA LEU A 75 9.93 -2.81 4.25
C LEU A 75 8.75 -1.84 4.12
N LEU A 76 8.18 -1.37 5.23
CA LEU A 76 7.06 -0.43 5.24
C LEU A 76 7.48 1.03 5.09
N ALA A 77 8.74 1.39 5.36
CA ALA A 77 9.21 2.78 5.31
C ALA A 77 8.84 3.53 4.02
N PRO A 78 9.00 2.95 2.80
CA PRO A 78 8.61 3.63 1.56
C PRO A 78 7.10 3.92 1.45
N ALA A 79 6.26 3.05 2.00
CA ALA A 79 4.81 3.27 2.01
C ALA A 79 4.44 4.42 2.96
N LEU A 80 5.10 4.48 4.11
CA LEU A 80 4.87 5.48 5.16
C LEU A 80 5.24 6.89 4.71
N GLU A 81 6.31 7.05 3.93
CA GLU A 81 6.69 8.33 3.31
C GLU A 81 5.58 8.92 2.43
N ASN A 82 4.76 8.06 1.80
CA ASN A 82 3.66 8.49 0.94
C ASN A 82 2.37 8.83 1.71
N CYS A 83 2.27 8.43 2.98
CA CYS A 83 1.10 8.65 3.84
C CYS A 83 1.12 9.97 4.63
N ALA A 84 2.25 10.69 4.65
CA ALA A 84 2.41 11.97 5.36
C ALA A 84 1.67 13.16 4.72
N ALA A 85 0.89 12.96 3.65
CA ALA A 85 0.13 14.01 2.99
C ALA A 85 -1.28 14.20 3.61
N PRO A 86 -1.74 15.44 3.87
CA PRO A 86 -3.06 15.70 4.45
C PRO A 86 -4.18 15.14 3.58
N GLY A 87 -5.00 14.25 4.13
CA GLY A 87 -6.12 13.57 3.47
C GLY A 87 -6.02 12.03 3.44
N VAL A 88 -4.81 11.45 3.60
CA VAL A 88 -4.51 10.02 3.39
C VAL A 88 -4.96 9.12 4.54
N VAL A 89 -5.08 9.69 5.73
CA VAL A 89 -5.23 8.94 6.99
C VAL A 89 -6.48 8.08 7.03
N ARG A 90 -7.64 8.60 6.58
CA ARG A 90 -8.92 7.90 6.77
C ARG A 90 -9.04 6.65 5.89
N ASP A 91 -8.70 6.78 4.61
CA ASP A 91 -8.80 5.66 3.68
C ASP A 91 -7.68 4.64 3.96
N ALA A 92 -6.49 5.08 4.39
CA ALA A 92 -5.40 4.19 4.75
C ALA A 92 -5.72 3.37 6.00
N LEU A 93 -6.35 3.98 7.01
CA LEU A 93 -6.85 3.26 8.18
C LEU A 93 -7.89 2.20 7.79
N ARG A 94 -8.83 2.52 6.88
CA ARG A 94 -9.85 1.57 6.44
C ARG A 94 -9.26 0.35 5.72
N ASP A 95 -8.27 0.57 4.86
CA ASP A 95 -7.63 -0.53 4.13
C ASP A 95 -6.72 -1.37 5.06
N LEU A 96 -6.03 -0.75 6.01
CA LEU A 96 -5.29 -1.46 7.07
C LEU A 96 -6.20 -2.29 7.98
N GLU A 97 -7.40 -1.80 8.31
CA GLU A 97 -8.41 -2.56 9.05
C GLU A 97 -8.85 -3.81 8.28
N MET A 98 -9.02 -3.72 6.96
CA MET A 98 -9.33 -4.88 6.12
C MET A 98 -8.19 -5.89 6.09
N ILE A 99 -6.93 -5.44 6.03
CA ILE A 99 -5.75 -6.32 6.07
C ILE A 99 -5.63 -7.01 7.44
N ARG A 100 -5.86 -6.27 8.53
CA ARG A 100 -5.89 -6.83 9.88
C ARG A 100 -6.98 -7.89 10.04
N ALA A 101 -8.17 -7.65 9.47
CA ALA A 101 -9.28 -8.60 9.50
C ALA A 101 -8.97 -9.92 8.75
N ALA A 102 -7.96 -9.93 7.87
CA ALA A 102 -7.48 -11.15 7.23
C ALA A 102 -6.49 -11.97 8.10
N GLY A 103 -6.26 -11.57 9.35
CA GLY A 103 -5.38 -12.28 10.29
C GLY A 103 -3.91 -11.89 10.20
N VAL A 104 -3.60 -10.73 9.61
CA VAL A 104 -2.24 -10.21 9.55
C VAL A 104 -1.92 -9.46 10.84
N GLU A 105 -0.91 -9.95 11.57
CA GLU A 105 -0.40 -9.36 12.81
C GLU A 105 0.82 -8.45 12.55
N GLY A 106 1.09 -7.49 13.44
CA GLY A 106 2.24 -6.57 13.33
C GLY A 106 1.99 -5.31 12.51
N LEU A 107 0.72 -4.92 12.34
CA LEU A 107 0.31 -3.71 11.63
C LEU A 107 0.27 -2.46 12.53
N GLU A 108 0.47 -2.64 13.83
CA GLU A 108 0.40 -1.62 14.88
C GLU A 108 1.24 -0.36 14.56
N PRO A 109 2.48 -0.45 14.05
CA PRO A 109 3.27 0.72 13.69
C PRO A 109 2.62 1.57 12.59
N ALA A 110 1.95 0.93 11.62
CA ALA A 110 1.27 1.63 10.53
C ALA A 110 0.01 2.34 11.03
N PHE A 111 -0.75 1.73 11.95
CA PHE A 111 -1.88 2.37 12.61
C PHE A 111 -1.49 3.60 13.41
N GLU A 112 -0.45 3.50 14.23
CA GLU A 112 0.02 4.61 15.07
C GLU A 112 0.55 5.78 14.22
N LEU A 113 1.29 5.49 13.15
CA LEU A 113 1.75 6.52 12.22
C LEU A 113 0.60 7.26 11.52
N LEU A 114 -0.43 6.53 11.07
CA LEU A 114 -1.59 7.15 10.43
C LEU A 114 -2.42 7.98 11.42
N LYS A 115 -2.60 7.51 12.67
CA LYS A 115 -3.26 8.31 13.71
C LYS A 115 -2.51 9.60 14.01
N ASN A 116 -1.17 9.56 14.06
CA ASN A 116 -0.32 10.72 14.32
C ASN A 116 -0.25 11.71 13.14
N ALA A 117 -0.62 11.28 11.93
CA ALA A 117 -0.69 12.14 10.74
C ALA A 117 -2.06 12.83 10.57
N ARG A 118 -2.99 12.67 11.51
CA ARG A 118 -4.31 13.33 11.50
C ARG A 118 -4.12 14.82 11.89
N PRO A 119 -4.50 15.79 11.04
CA PRO A 119 -4.42 17.21 11.40
C PRO A 119 -5.41 17.59 12.51
#